data_AF-A0A1Y6LP00-F1
#
_entry.id   AF-A0A1Y6LP00-F1
#
_cell.length_a   1.000
_cell.length_b   1.000
_cell.length_c   1.000
_cell.angle_alpha   90.00
_cell.angle_beta   90.00
_cell.angle_gamma   90.00
#
_symmetry.space_group_name_H-M   'P 1'
#
loop_
_entity.id
_entity.type
_entity.pdbx_description
1 polymer ?
#
loop_
_entity_poly.entity_id
_entity_poly.type
_entity_poly.pdbx_seq_one_letter_code
_entity_poly.pdbx_strand_id
1 'polypeptide(L)'
;MAFILQTYLDFSKSMSLILASVAFTQYAVFSWPPYFYIDRIGRRKTVIYSSAGCAVCMAVIAGCLISQTYATAAAAVAFIFLYLDCFTLGILPVSWSYSAEIQPLRVRNKATAVGVFSHWMSNFVVVMVTPIGLDSIGGNYFWIWAIVCASFVPLTYFFGVETSGKSLESIDHMFYEAPRICMGLDKGHSQVIRSTREDEEMKHKAFAKGSEKDGISIEEVENIEEK
;
A
#
# COMPACT_ATOMS: atom_id res chain seq x y z
N MET A 1 20.13 0.12 0.54
CA MET A 1 20.46 -0.96 1.50
C MET A 1 21.96 -1.22 1.57
N ALA A 2 22.64 -1.66 0.50
CA ALA A 2 24.07 -1.96 0.53
C ALA A 2 24.97 -0.80 1.02
N PHE A 3 24.68 0.44 0.59
CA PHE A 3 25.40 1.64 1.04
C PHE A 3 25.28 1.87 2.55
N ILE A 4 24.08 1.72 3.12
CA ILE A 4 23.85 1.92 4.56
C ILE A 4 24.58 0.84 5.37
N LEU A 5 24.50 -0.42 4.93
CA LEU A 5 25.18 -1.54 5.61
C LEU A 5 26.71 -1.38 5.57
N GLN A 6 27.26 -0.86 4.48
CA GLN A 6 28.70 -0.63 4.35
C GLN A 6 29.16 0.56 5.20
N THR A 7 28.45 1.68 5.17
CA THR A 7 28.89 2.92 5.84
C THR A 7 28.64 2.91 7.36
N TYR A 8 27.57 2.26 7.83
CA TYR A 8 27.19 2.31 9.25
C TYR A 8 27.49 1.04 10.04
N LEU A 9 27.61 -0.11 9.36
CA LEU A 9 27.88 -1.39 10.02
C LEU A 9 29.27 -1.95 9.68
N ASP A 10 30.07 -1.18 8.94
CA ASP A 10 31.43 -1.51 8.50
C ASP A 10 31.55 -2.88 7.81
N PHE A 11 30.49 -3.29 7.12
CA PHE A 11 30.48 -4.55 6.39
C PHE A 11 31.24 -4.44 5.08
N SER A 12 32.01 -5.50 4.77
CA SER A 12 32.64 -5.66 3.45
C SER A 12 31.62 -5.49 2.33
N LYS A 13 32.03 -4.84 1.23
CA LYS A 13 31.20 -4.61 0.04
C LYS A 13 30.53 -5.89 -0.46
N SER A 14 31.24 -7.03 -0.43
CA SER A 14 30.68 -8.32 -0.84
C SER A 14 29.54 -8.79 0.07
N MET A 15 29.69 -8.61 1.39
CA MET A 15 28.64 -8.95 2.37
C MET A 15 27.40 -8.06 2.20
N SER A 16 27.60 -6.75 2.03
CA SER A 16 26.52 -5.79 1.82
C SER A 16 25.72 -6.05 0.53
N LEU A 17 26.38 -6.52 -0.52
CA LEU A 17 25.73 -6.92 -1.77
C LEU A 17 24.94 -8.22 -1.63
N ILE A 18 25.48 -9.22 -0.92
CA ILE A 18 24.78 -10.48 -0.63
C ILE A 18 23.54 -10.22 0.23
N LEU A 19 23.66 -9.40 1.28
CA LEU A 19 22.51 -9.03 2.12
C LEU A 19 21.43 -8.30 1.32
N ALA A 20 21.82 -7.44 0.37
CA ALA A 20 20.87 -6.77 -0.50
C ALA A 20 20.16 -7.77 -1.44
N SER A 21 20.86 -8.72 -2.05
CA SER A 21 20.22 -9.71 -2.92
C SER A 21 19.26 -10.62 -2.15
N VAL A 22 19.65 -11.07 -0.95
CA VAL A 22 18.78 -11.84 -0.06
C VAL A 22 17.51 -11.05 0.29
N ALA A 23 17.64 -9.76 0.59
CA ALA A 23 16.49 -8.89 0.87
C ALA A 23 15.54 -8.78 -0.33
N PHE A 24 16.05 -8.70 -1.56
CA PHE A 24 15.21 -8.71 -2.75
C PHE A 24 14.52 -10.06 -3.00
N THR A 25 15.21 -11.17 -2.74
CA THR A 25 14.59 -12.51 -2.84
C THR A 25 13.49 -12.68 -1.79
N GLN A 26 13.75 -12.26 -0.55
CA GLN A 26 12.74 -12.25 0.52
C GLN A 26 11.52 -11.41 0.11
N TYR A 27 11.76 -10.18 -0.35
CA TYR A 27 10.71 -9.30 -0.85
C TYR A 27 9.85 -9.96 -1.94
N ALA A 28 10.48 -10.65 -2.90
CA ALA A 28 9.76 -11.37 -3.94
C ALA A 28 8.87 -12.49 -3.39
N VAL A 29 9.35 -13.25 -2.40
CA VAL A 29 8.58 -14.34 -1.76
C VAL A 29 7.41 -13.78 -0.93
N PHE A 30 7.65 -12.76 -0.12
CA PHE A 30 6.64 -12.15 0.76
C PHE A 30 5.61 -11.28 0.01
N SER A 31 5.79 -11.05 -1.28
CA SER A 31 4.80 -10.37 -2.14
C SER A 31 3.59 -11.26 -2.49
N TRP A 32 3.70 -12.59 -2.36
CA TRP A 32 2.61 -13.53 -2.71
C TRP A 32 1.52 -13.70 -1.65
N PRO A 33 1.83 -13.84 -0.34
CA PRO A 33 0.81 -14.05 0.68
C PRO A 33 -0.36 -13.03 0.71
N PRO A 34 -0.15 -11.72 0.48
CA PRO A 34 -1.22 -10.73 0.53
C PRO A 34 -2.42 -11.05 -0.36
N TYR A 35 -2.20 -11.68 -1.52
CA TYR A 35 -3.28 -12.07 -2.43
C TYR A 35 -4.35 -12.95 -1.78
N PHE A 36 -4.03 -13.71 -0.74
CA PHE A 36 -4.98 -14.65 -0.12
C PHE A 36 -5.77 -14.07 1.05
N TYR A 37 -5.26 -13.04 1.73
CA TYR A 37 -5.86 -12.55 2.98
C TYR A 37 -6.28 -11.08 2.97
N ILE A 38 -5.75 -10.26 2.04
CA ILE A 38 -5.95 -8.80 2.08
C ILE A 38 -7.43 -8.42 1.93
N ASP A 39 -8.18 -9.18 1.13
CA ASP A 39 -9.62 -9.04 0.95
C ASP A 39 -10.42 -9.42 2.20
N ARG A 40 -9.87 -10.30 3.06
CA ARG A 40 -10.52 -10.74 4.30
C ARG A 40 -10.27 -9.80 5.46
N ILE A 41 -9.06 -9.24 5.55
CA ILE A 41 -8.66 -8.34 6.65
C ILE A 41 -9.20 -6.93 6.43
N GLY A 42 -9.29 -6.48 5.17
CA GLY A 42 -9.64 -5.11 4.82
C GLY A 42 -8.41 -4.27 4.47
N ARG A 43 -8.55 -3.35 3.52
CA ARG A 43 -7.44 -2.47 3.08
C ARG A 43 -7.01 -1.55 4.22
N ARG A 44 -7.97 -0.94 4.91
CA ARG A 44 -7.70 0.05 5.96
C ARG A 44 -6.93 -0.54 7.13
N LYS A 45 -7.40 -1.68 7.64
CA LYS A 45 -6.76 -2.37 8.78
C LYS A 45 -5.37 -2.86 8.42
N THR A 46 -5.19 -3.38 7.21
CA THR A 46 -3.90 -3.84 6.71
C THR A 46 -2.86 -2.72 6.71
N VAL A 47 -3.23 -1.53 6.21
CA VAL A 47 -2.32 -0.37 6.22
C VAL A 47 -2.00 0.07 7.66
N ILE A 48 -2.99 0.14 8.55
CA ILE A 48 -2.76 0.53 9.96
C ILE A 48 -1.77 -0.42 10.65
N TYR A 49 -1.97 -1.74 10.54
CA TYR A 49 -1.08 -2.72 11.17
C TYR A 49 0.31 -2.72 10.56
N SER A 50 0.40 -2.62 9.22
CA SER A 50 1.67 -2.57 8.50
C SER A 50 2.45 -1.30 8.82
N SER A 51 1.81 -0.11 8.82
CA SER A 51 2.44 1.16 9.19
C SER A 51 2.94 1.16 10.64
N ALA A 52 2.18 0.58 11.57
CA ALA A 52 2.63 0.42 12.96
C ALA A 52 3.86 -0.50 13.06
N GLY A 53 3.86 -1.63 12.36
CA GLY A 53 5.01 -2.54 12.30
C GLY A 53 6.24 -1.88 11.70
N CYS A 54 6.08 -1.17 10.58
CA CYS A 54 7.15 -0.41 9.95
C CYS A 54 7.72 0.69 10.86
N ALA A 55 6.87 1.41 11.59
CA ALA A 55 7.28 2.45 12.53
C ALA A 55 8.11 1.88 13.69
N VAL A 56 7.68 0.75 14.27
CA VAL A 56 8.43 0.05 15.33
C VAL A 56 9.77 -0.43 14.81
N CYS A 57 9.81 -1.06 13.63
CA CYS A 57 11.07 -1.54 13.06
C CYS A 57 12.05 -0.38 12.80
N MET A 58 11.56 0.73 12.23
CA MET A 58 12.38 1.92 11.99
C MET A 58 12.89 2.57 13.28
N ALA A 59 12.07 2.61 14.34
CA ALA A 59 12.50 3.12 15.65
C ALA A 59 13.60 2.24 16.27
N VAL A 60 13.49 0.91 16.16
CA VAL A 60 14.52 -0.01 16.64
C VAL A 60 15.81 0.13 15.85
N ILE A 61 15.73 0.23 14.52
CA ILE A 61 16.90 0.49 13.66
C ILE A 61 17.59 1.80 14.09
N ALA A 62 16.83 2.88 14.25
CA ALA A 62 17.36 4.17 14.68
C ALA A 62 18.08 4.08 16.05
N GLY A 63 17.49 3.37 17.02
CA GLY A 63 18.11 3.14 18.33
C GLY A 63 19.37 2.27 18.26
N CYS A 64 19.36 1.21 17.46
CA CYS A 64 20.51 0.31 17.31
C CYS A 64 21.72 0.98 16.64
N LEU A 65 21.49 1.94 15.74
CA LEU A 65 22.57 2.67 15.06
C LEU A 65 23.28 3.69 15.96
N ILE A 66 22.78 4.00 17.15
CA ILE A 66 23.42 4.92 18.10
C ILE A 66 24.59 4.25 18.83
N SER A 67 24.41 3.01 19.31
CA SER A 67 25.41 2.34 20.16
C SER A 67 26.52 1.60 19.39
N GLN A 68 26.35 1.38 18.09
CA GLN A 68 27.35 0.80 17.16
C GLN A 68 28.13 -0.43 17.67
N THR A 69 27.49 -1.29 18.46
CA THR A 69 28.07 -2.59 18.86
C THR A 69 27.75 -3.67 17.82
N TYR A 70 28.50 -4.78 17.82
CA TYR A 70 28.19 -5.93 16.95
C TYR A 70 26.76 -6.46 17.15
N ALA A 71 26.32 -6.54 18.41
CA ALA A 71 24.97 -7.01 18.74
C ALA A 71 23.88 -6.07 18.20
N THR A 72 24.08 -4.75 18.32
CA THR A 72 23.14 -3.75 17.80
C THR A 72 23.17 -3.68 16.27
N ALA A 73 24.32 -3.90 15.64
CA ALA A 73 24.42 -4.03 14.19
C ALA A 73 23.64 -5.22 13.65
N ALA A 74 23.80 -6.40 14.26
CA ALA A 74 23.04 -7.60 13.89
C ALA A 74 21.53 -7.41 14.08
N ALA A 75 21.12 -6.78 15.19
CA ALA A 75 19.73 -6.42 15.42
C ALA A 75 19.20 -5.45 14.35
N ALA A 76 19.94 -4.39 14.01
CA ALA A 76 19.54 -3.44 12.98
C ALA A 76 19.31 -4.13 11.62
N VAL A 77 20.18 -5.07 11.23
CA VAL A 77 20.01 -5.87 10.02
C VAL A 77 18.72 -6.68 10.08
N ALA A 78 18.48 -7.44 11.16
CA ALA A 78 17.27 -8.24 11.32
C ALA A 78 15.99 -7.38 11.24
N PHE A 79 15.99 -6.20 11.88
CA PHE A 79 14.85 -5.28 11.82
C PHE A 79 14.69 -4.60 10.45
N ILE A 80 15.75 -4.46 9.64
CA ILE A 80 15.61 -4.02 8.24
C ILE A 80 14.84 -5.08 7.43
N PHE A 81 15.14 -6.37 7.61
CA PHE A 81 14.38 -7.44 6.96
C PHE A 81 12.92 -7.47 7.42
N LEU A 82 12.66 -7.36 8.73
CA LEU A 82 11.30 -7.29 9.26
C LEU A 82 10.53 -6.07 8.76
N TYR A 83 11.20 -4.91 8.64
CA TYR A 83 10.61 -3.72 8.03
C TYR A 83 10.15 -3.99 6.60
N LEU A 84 11.00 -4.65 5.79
CA LEU A 84 10.65 -5.03 4.43
C LEU A 84 9.46 -5.99 4.39
N ASP A 85 9.40 -6.96 5.30
CA ASP A 85 8.28 -7.90 5.37
C ASP A 85 6.97 -7.20 5.74
N CYS A 86 6.97 -6.36 6.79
CA CYS A 86 5.81 -5.57 7.16
C CYS A 86 5.32 -4.68 6.02
N PHE A 87 6.25 -4.04 5.30
CA PHE A 87 5.93 -3.16 4.18
C PHE A 87 5.34 -3.93 2.98
N THR A 88 5.97 -5.05 2.62
CA THR A 88 5.57 -5.88 1.48
C THR A 88 4.23 -6.57 1.70
N LEU A 89 3.99 -7.04 2.92
CA LEU A 89 2.76 -7.74 3.27
C LEU A 89 1.54 -6.82 3.34
N GLY A 90 1.74 -5.53 3.62
CA GLY A 90 0.63 -4.60 3.85
C GLY A 90 0.59 -3.42 2.88
N ILE A 91 1.41 -2.41 3.15
CA ILE A 91 1.34 -1.12 2.45
C ILE A 91 1.53 -1.27 0.94
N LEU A 92 2.46 -2.13 0.50
CA LEU A 92 2.79 -2.27 -0.91
C LEU A 92 1.57 -2.66 -1.77
N PRO A 93 0.94 -3.85 -1.60
CA PRO A 93 -0.19 -4.26 -2.43
C PRO A 93 -1.44 -3.39 -2.22
N VAL A 94 -1.64 -2.87 -1.00
CA VAL A 94 -2.80 -2.00 -0.72
C VAL A 94 -2.67 -0.66 -1.41
N SER A 95 -1.50 -0.02 -1.40
CA SER A 95 -1.35 1.34 -1.95
C SER A 95 -1.74 1.45 -3.43
N TRP A 96 -1.35 0.46 -4.24
CA TRP A 96 -1.67 0.41 -5.67
C TRP A 96 -3.13 0.05 -5.93
N SER A 97 -3.66 -0.95 -5.23
CA SER A 97 -5.06 -1.37 -5.40
C SER A 97 -6.03 -0.32 -4.87
N TYR A 98 -5.79 0.18 -3.66
CA TYR A 98 -6.57 1.23 -3.02
C TYR A 98 -6.62 2.51 -3.86
N SER A 99 -5.49 2.94 -4.43
CA SER A 99 -5.47 4.10 -5.32
C SER A 99 -6.35 3.93 -6.54
N ALA A 100 -6.51 2.73 -7.08
CA ALA A 100 -7.40 2.47 -8.21
C ALA A 100 -8.87 2.37 -7.78
N GLU A 101 -9.15 1.90 -6.56
CA GLU A 101 -10.49 1.73 -5.99
C GLU A 101 -11.16 3.07 -5.61
N ILE A 102 -10.40 4.05 -5.13
CA ILE A 102 -10.93 5.36 -4.69
C ILE A 102 -11.08 6.39 -5.83
N GLN A 103 -10.55 6.09 -7.01
CA GLN A 103 -10.55 7.03 -8.12
C GLN A 103 -11.92 7.09 -8.81
N PRO A 104 -12.51 8.29 -8.97
CA PRO A 104 -13.76 8.45 -9.69
C PRO A 104 -13.59 8.02 -11.15
N LEU A 105 -14.52 7.19 -11.64
CA LEU A 105 -14.43 6.51 -12.94
C LEU A 105 -14.19 7.48 -14.10
N ARG A 106 -14.82 8.66 -14.05
CA ARG A 106 -14.76 9.67 -15.11
C ARG A 106 -13.37 10.30 -15.30
N VAL A 107 -12.56 10.44 -14.25
CA VAL A 107 -11.24 11.11 -14.32
C VAL A 107 -10.08 10.21 -13.94
N ARG A 108 -10.34 8.89 -13.86
CA ARG A 108 -9.37 7.87 -13.43
C ARG A 108 -8.01 8.01 -14.11
N ASN A 109 -7.97 8.14 -15.44
CA ASN A 109 -6.70 8.24 -16.18
C ASN A 109 -5.86 9.47 -15.76
N LYS A 110 -6.51 10.62 -15.56
CA LYS A 110 -5.82 11.85 -15.13
C LYS A 110 -5.35 11.73 -13.68
N ALA A 111 -6.18 11.18 -12.80
CA ALA A 111 -5.84 10.97 -11.40
C ALA A 111 -4.67 9.98 -11.25
N THR A 112 -4.67 8.88 -12.02
CA THR A 112 -3.57 7.90 -12.03
C THR A 112 -2.26 8.53 -12.51
N ALA A 113 -2.29 9.34 -13.57
CA ALA A 113 -1.09 10.02 -14.06
C ALA A 113 -0.46 10.92 -12.98
N VAL A 114 -1.28 11.72 -12.29
CA VAL A 114 -0.82 12.60 -11.19
C VAL A 114 -0.33 11.78 -10.00
N GLY A 115 -1.01 10.68 -9.65
CA GLY A 115 -0.60 9.79 -8.56
C GLY A 115 0.76 9.14 -8.82
N VAL A 116 0.96 8.58 -10.01
CA VAL A 116 2.24 7.97 -10.42
C VAL A 116 3.35 9.01 -10.46
N PHE A 117 3.10 10.20 -11.03
CA PHE A 117 4.06 11.30 -11.00
C PHE A 117 4.46 11.68 -9.57
N SER A 118 3.49 11.82 -8.67
CA SER A 118 3.73 12.18 -7.26
C SER A 118 4.54 11.11 -6.53
N HIS A 119 4.29 9.83 -6.82
CA HIS A 119 5.04 8.71 -6.27
C HIS A 119 6.52 8.74 -6.72
N TRP A 120 6.78 8.89 -8.02
CA TRP A 120 8.15 8.97 -8.54
C TRP A 120 8.88 10.23 -8.09
N MET A 121 8.19 11.37 -8.00
CA MET A 121 8.74 12.61 -7.46
C MET A 121 9.15 12.44 -6.00
N SER A 122 8.29 11.81 -5.19
CA SER A 122 8.61 11.53 -3.78
C SER A 122 9.83 10.61 -3.66
N ASN A 123 9.92 9.56 -4.48
CA ASN A 123 11.08 8.68 -4.52
C ASN A 123 12.37 9.45 -4.86
N PHE A 124 12.33 10.31 -5.88
CA PHE A 124 13.46 11.17 -6.25
C PHE A 124 13.94 12.04 -5.08
N VAL A 125 13.01 12.72 -4.39
CA VAL A 125 13.34 13.54 -3.21
C VAL A 125 14.01 12.69 -2.14
N VAL A 126 13.49 11.51 -1.84
CA VAL A 126 14.07 10.61 -0.82
C VAL A 126 15.48 10.16 -1.20
N VAL A 127 15.71 9.79 -2.46
CA VAL A 127 17.04 9.38 -2.93
C VAL A 127 18.05 10.53 -2.83
N MET A 128 17.63 11.76 -3.11
CA MET A 128 18.51 12.94 -3.00
C MET A 128 18.77 13.38 -1.55
N VAL A 129 17.76 13.32 -0.68
CA VAL A 129 17.86 13.76 0.71
C VAL A 129 18.59 12.74 1.58
N THR A 130 18.45 11.44 1.30
CA THR A 130 19.04 10.37 2.11
C THR A 130 20.56 10.49 2.32
N PRO A 131 21.42 10.68 1.31
CA PRO A 131 22.86 10.84 1.54
C PRO A 131 23.16 12.08 2.40
N ILE A 132 22.49 13.21 2.15
CA ILE A 132 22.67 14.45 2.91
C ILE A 132 22.25 14.26 4.38
N GLY A 133 21.13 13.58 4.62
CA GLY A 133 20.64 13.27 5.95
C GLY A 133 21.58 12.33 6.71
N LEU A 134 22.08 11.30 6.03
CA LEU A 134 23.03 10.35 6.60
C LEU A 134 24.37 11.04 6.96
N ASP A 135 24.89 11.92 6.10
CA ASP A 135 26.15 12.64 6.36
C ASP A 135 26.04 13.67 7.49
N SER A 136 24.86 14.30 7.65
CA SER A 136 24.65 15.36 8.64
C SER A 136 24.25 14.86 10.03
N ILE A 137 23.31 13.91 10.11
CA ILE A 137 22.72 13.45 11.37
C ILE A 137 22.93 11.95 11.64
N GLY A 138 23.63 11.24 10.75
CA GLY A 138 24.01 9.84 10.96
C GLY A 138 22.81 8.92 11.16
N GLY A 139 22.93 8.02 12.16
CA GLY A 139 21.86 7.09 12.54
C GLY A 139 20.56 7.76 12.98
N ASN A 140 20.59 9.03 13.42
CA ASN A 140 19.38 9.75 13.81
C ASN A 140 18.45 10.04 12.62
N TYR A 141 18.94 9.94 11.38
CA TYR A 141 18.12 10.05 10.18
C TYR A 141 16.94 9.07 10.16
N PHE A 142 17.11 7.88 10.73
CA PHE A 142 16.06 6.86 10.76
C PHE A 142 14.90 7.21 11.72
N TRP A 143 15.10 8.10 12.70
CA TRP A 143 14.00 8.61 13.54
C TRP A 143 12.98 9.41 12.73
N ILE A 144 13.44 10.16 11.72
CA ILE A 144 12.55 10.90 10.82
C ILE A 144 11.62 9.91 10.11
N TRP A 145 12.18 8.81 9.59
CA TRP A 145 11.40 7.76 8.93
C TRP A 145 10.48 7.00 9.87
N ALA A 146 10.90 6.76 11.12
CA ALA A 146 10.03 6.17 12.14
C ALA A 146 8.80 7.04 12.41
N ILE A 147 8.98 8.37 12.53
CA ILE A 147 7.88 9.32 12.73
C ILE A 147 6.97 9.38 11.50
N VAL A 148 7.55 9.42 10.29
CA VAL A 148 6.79 9.40 9.04
C VAL A 148 5.94 8.14 8.95
N CYS A 149 6.51 6.95 9.18
CA CYS A 149 5.77 5.68 9.24
C CYS A 149 4.68 5.70 10.30
N ALA A 150 4.97 6.23 11.50
CA ALA A 150 3.99 6.35 12.58
C ALA A 150 2.84 7.28 12.21
N SER A 151 3.10 8.36 11.47
CA SER A 151 2.08 9.34 11.06
C SER A 151 1.04 8.76 10.10
N PHE A 152 1.38 7.72 9.33
CA PHE A 152 0.42 7.02 8.48
C PHE A 152 -0.68 6.29 9.27
N VAL A 153 -0.42 5.92 10.52
CA VAL A 153 -1.42 5.28 11.40
C VAL A 153 -2.62 6.20 11.67
N PRO A 154 -2.45 7.40 12.27
CA PRO A 154 -3.58 8.30 12.48
C PRO A 154 -4.16 8.81 11.15
N LEU A 155 -3.34 9.06 10.13
CA LEU A 155 -3.86 9.49 8.83
C LEU A 155 -4.82 8.46 8.22
N THR A 156 -4.43 7.18 8.21
CA THR A 156 -5.29 6.10 7.72
C THR A 156 -6.48 5.85 8.64
N TYR A 157 -6.30 6.06 9.95
CA TYR A 157 -7.40 5.93 10.89
C TYR A 157 -8.47 7.01 10.70
N PHE A 158 -8.11 8.28 10.52
CA PHE A 158 -9.07 9.38 10.39
C PHE A 158 -9.60 9.52 8.97
N PHE A 159 -8.77 9.37 7.94
CA PHE A 159 -9.15 9.65 6.55
C PHE A 159 -9.35 8.40 5.70
N GLY A 160 -8.78 7.26 6.10
CA GLY A 160 -8.88 6.01 5.33
C GLY A 160 -10.29 5.42 5.38
N VAL A 161 -10.90 5.25 4.20
CA VAL A 161 -12.13 4.48 4.01
C VAL A 161 -11.81 3.03 3.67
N GLU A 162 -12.69 2.11 4.05
CA GLU A 162 -12.62 0.69 3.70
C GLU A 162 -13.30 0.44 2.36
N THR A 163 -12.59 -0.21 1.45
CA THR A 163 -13.01 -0.48 0.07
C THR A 163 -13.25 -1.97 -0.18
N SER A 164 -12.86 -2.86 0.73
CA SER A 164 -13.07 -4.30 0.58
C SER A 164 -14.54 -4.68 0.39
N GLY A 165 -14.80 -5.39 -0.71
CA GLY A 165 -16.11 -5.95 -1.06
C GLY A 165 -17.17 -4.93 -1.48
N LYS A 166 -16.79 -3.67 -1.73
CA LYS A 166 -17.65 -2.63 -2.26
C LYS A 166 -17.48 -2.51 -3.78
N SER A 167 -18.55 -2.15 -4.50
CA SER A 167 -18.44 -1.84 -5.93
C SER A 167 -17.85 -0.45 -6.14
N LEU A 168 -17.21 -0.21 -7.28
CA LEU A 168 -16.60 1.09 -7.59
C LEU A 168 -17.63 2.22 -7.60
N GLU A 169 -18.86 1.94 -8.06
CA GLU A 169 -19.97 2.89 -8.06
C GLU A 169 -20.42 3.23 -6.64
N SER A 170 -20.48 2.22 -5.74
CA SER A 170 -20.84 2.45 -4.34
C SER A 170 -19.78 3.26 -3.59
N ILE A 171 -18.50 3.10 -3.96
CA ILE A 171 -17.40 3.90 -3.42
C ILE A 171 -17.51 5.34 -3.93
N ASP A 172 -17.79 5.55 -5.22
CA ASP A 172 -17.98 6.89 -5.78
C ASP A 172 -19.16 7.62 -5.12
N HIS A 173 -20.29 6.92 -4.91
CA HIS A 173 -21.46 7.47 -4.21
C HIS A 173 -21.13 7.87 -2.76
N MET A 174 -20.35 7.04 -2.07
CA MET A 174 -19.87 7.31 -0.70
C MET A 174 -19.12 8.64 -0.62
N PHE A 175 -18.22 8.90 -1.58
CA PHE A 175 -17.44 10.14 -1.66
C PHE A 175 -18.27 11.37 -2.08
N TYR A 176 -19.46 11.16 -2.65
CA TYR A 176 -20.37 12.23 -3.04
C TYR A 176 -21.27 12.68 -1.87
N GLU A 177 -21.79 11.73 -1.09
CA GLU A 177 -22.77 12.00 -0.03
C GLU A 177 -22.15 12.43 1.31
N ALA A 178 -20.97 11.88 1.65
CA ALA A 178 -20.39 12.10 2.96
C ALA A 178 -19.45 13.33 3.01
N PRO A 179 -19.36 14.02 4.16
CA PRO A 179 -18.36 15.06 4.35
C PRO A 179 -16.95 14.45 4.20
N ARG A 180 -16.14 15.06 3.34
CA ARG A 180 -14.79 14.57 2.98
C ARG A 180 -13.79 14.61 4.14
N ILE A 181 -14.11 15.33 5.21
CA ILE A 181 -13.26 15.48 6.40
C ILE A 181 -13.51 14.29 7.33
N CYS A 182 -12.43 13.61 7.74
CA CYS A 182 -12.47 12.50 8.69
C CYS A 182 -13.42 11.33 8.32
N MET A 183 -13.51 11.04 7.01
CA MET A 183 -14.40 10.01 6.46
C MET A 183 -14.17 8.61 7.04
N GLY A 184 -12.96 8.32 7.54
CA GLY A 184 -12.63 7.05 8.20
C GLY A 184 -13.22 6.87 9.60
N LEU A 185 -13.74 7.93 10.22
CA LEU A 185 -14.44 7.82 11.52
C LEU A 185 -15.86 7.27 11.40
N ASP A 186 -16.47 7.37 10.22
CA ASP A 186 -17.80 6.81 9.99
C ASP A 186 -17.73 5.28 10.00
N LYS A 187 -18.57 4.67 10.84
CA LYS A 187 -18.68 3.21 10.94
C LYS A 187 -19.09 2.60 9.60
N GLY A 188 -19.95 3.25 8.81
CA GLY A 188 -20.39 2.76 7.50
C GLY A 188 -19.27 2.67 6.46
N HIS A 189 -18.29 3.56 6.56
CA HIS A 189 -17.13 3.61 5.66
C HIS A 189 -15.94 2.80 6.19
N SER A 190 -15.99 2.36 7.45
CA SER A 190 -14.92 1.59 8.09
C SER A 190 -15.04 0.08 7.97
N GLN A 191 -16.21 -0.43 7.58
CA GLN A 191 -16.52 -1.84 7.63
C GLN A 191 -16.21 -2.57 6.33
N VAL A 192 -15.60 -3.75 6.49
CA VAL A 192 -15.38 -4.71 5.41
C VAL A 192 -16.72 -5.34 5.07
N ILE A 193 -17.18 -5.16 3.83
CA ILE A 193 -18.36 -5.87 3.33
C ILE A 193 -17.87 -7.19 2.78
N ARG A 194 -18.46 -8.30 3.25
CA ARG A 194 -18.20 -9.61 2.66
C ARG A 194 -19.33 -9.89 1.69
N SER A 195 -19.02 -9.97 0.38
CA SER A 195 -19.94 -10.60 -0.56
C SER A 195 -19.97 -12.09 -0.21
N THR A 196 -21.15 -12.60 0.14
CA THR A 196 -21.36 -14.05 0.21
C THR A 196 -21.41 -14.58 -1.22
N ARG A 197 -21.02 -15.83 -1.45
CA ARG A 197 -21.13 -16.44 -2.79
C ARG A 197 -22.56 -16.37 -3.35
N GLU A 198 -23.56 -16.40 -2.47
CA GLU A 198 -24.98 -16.19 -2.80
C GLU A 198 -25.27 -14.76 -3.27
N ASP A 199 -24.61 -13.74 -2.72
CA ASP A 199 -24.76 -12.34 -3.14
C ASP A 199 -24.16 -12.12 -4.54
N GLU A 200 -23.04 -12.79 -4.83
CA GLU A 200 -22.45 -12.81 -6.17
C GLU A 200 -23.36 -13.54 -7.15
N GLU A 201 -23.82 -14.75 -6.82
CA GLU A 201 -24.78 -15.49 -7.65
C GLU A 201 -26.07 -14.70 -7.92
N MET A 202 -26.59 -13.96 -6.93
CA MET A 202 -27.73 -13.06 -7.12
C MET A 202 -27.40 -11.87 -8.02
N LYS A 203 -26.22 -11.25 -7.88
CA LYS A 203 -25.78 -10.19 -8.79
C LYS A 203 -25.63 -10.70 -10.22
N HIS A 204 -25.01 -11.85 -10.44
CA HIS A 204 -24.89 -12.47 -11.75
C HIS A 204 -26.26 -12.74 -12.39
N LYS A 205 -27.22 -13.27 -11.60
CA LYS A 205 -28.60 -13.47 -12.07
C LYS A 205 -29.31 -12.16 -12.36
N ALA A 206 -29.11 -11.12 -11.56
CA ALA A 206 -29.70 -9.80 -11.78
C ALA A 206 -29.14 -9.13 -13.05
N PHE A 207 -27.83 -9.23 -13.30
CA PHE A 207 -27.20 -8.77 -14.54
C PHE A 207 -27.70 -9.54 -15.76
N ALA A 208 -27.77 -10.87 -15.70
CA ALA A 208 -28.31 -11.69 -16.79
C ALA A 208 -29.78 -11.32 -17.11
N LYS A 209 -30.59 -11.13 -16.07
CA LYS A 209 -32.00 -10.74 -16.22
C LYS A 209 -32.19 -9.32 -16.72
N GLY A 210 -31.27 -8.39 -16.40
CA GLY A 210 -31.23 -7.04 -16.96
C GLY A 210 -30.90 -7.07 -18.46
N SER A 211 -29.92 -7.88 -18.86
CA SER A 211 -29.54 -8.07 -20.27
C SER A 211 -30.64 -8.71 -21.12
N GLU A 212 -31.44 -9.62 -20.56
CA GLU A 212 -32.63 -10.16 -21.24
C GLU A 212 -33.74 -9.11 -21.39
N LYS A 213 -33.84 -8.16 -20.45
CA LYS A 213 -34.87 -7.12 -20.45
C LYS A 213 -34.57 -5.96 -21.39
N ASP A 214 -33.29 -5.66 -21.58
CA ASP A 214 -32.81 -4.59 -22.48
C ASP A 214 -32.67 -5.04 -23.94
N GLY A 215 -32.92 -6.32 -24.24
CA GLY A 215 -33.28 -6.78 -25.59
C GLY A 215 -32.43 -6.23 -26.73
N ILE A 216 -31.10 -6.23 -26.60
CA ILE A 216 -30.23 -6.04 -27.77
C ILE A 216 -30.19 -7.38 -28.51
N SER A 217 -31.15 -7.57 -29.40
CA SER A 217 -31.11 -8.64 -30.41
C SER A 217 -29.92 -8.41 -31.31
N ILE A 218 -29.09 -9.43 -31.48
CA ILE A 218 -27.90 -9.44 -32.37
C ILE A 218 -28.27 -9.05 -33.82
N GLU A 219 -29.54 -9.14 -34.21
CA GLU A 219 -30.07 -8.70 -35.52
C GLU A 219 -30.05 -7.18 -35.77
N GLU A 220 -29.92 -6.33 -34.74
CA GLU A 220 -29.97 -4.86 -34.91
C GLU A 220 -28.60 -4.25 -35.24
N VAL A 221 -27.50 -4.94 -34.94
CA VAL A 221 -26.13 -4.50 -35.28
C VAL A 221 -25.80 -4.83 -36.73
N GLU A 222 -26.31 -5.94 -37.26
CA GLU A 222 -26.05 -6.39 -38.65
C GLU A 222 -26.76 -5.49 -39.69
N ASN A 223 -27.88 -4.85 -39.33
CA ASN A 223 -28.62 -3.92 -40.20
C ASN A 223 -28.03 -2.50 -40.30
N ILE A 224 -27.01 -2.17 -39.48
CA ILE A 224 -26.35 -0.85 -39.52
C ILE A 224 -25.11 -0.86 -40.43
N GLU A 225 -24.52 -2.04 -40.71
CA GLU A 225 -23.39 -2.16 -41.63
C GLU A 225 -23.80 -2.26 -43.12
N GLU A 226 -25.10 -2.46 -43.42
CA GLU A 226 -25.63 -2.53 -44.80
C GLU A 226 -26.28 -1.21 -45.32
N LYS A 227 -26.15 -0.09 -44.61
CA LYS A 227 -26.59 1.25 -45.07
C LYS A 227 -25.46 2.26 -45.12
#